data_AF-A0A7S4Q9P3-F1
#
_entry.id   AF-A0A7S4Q9P3-F1
#
_cell.length_a   1.000
_cell.length_b   1.000
_cell.length_c   1.000
_cell.angle_alpha   90.00
_cell.angle_beta   90.00
_cell.angle_gamma   90.00
#
_symmetry.space_group_name_H-M   'P 1'
#
loop_
_entity.id
_entity.type
_entity.pdbx_description
1 polymer ?
#
loop_
_entity_poly.entity_id
_entity_poly.type
_entity_poly.pdbx_seq_one_letter_code
_entity_poly.pdbx_strand_id
1 'polypeptide(L)'
;MGPSNGALAVGVAGGGADCGAASAAEASPPSQRPSGQKRPRLVGLDMLRGLTMAVMLLVDYAGTCYPSIDHAPWNGIHLADFVMPFFLWVSGVSMSISLRVRPGESPWKVFATAARRAVRLFLLGIVVQGGWYRLEKGMPVLRFDLSTVRWLGILQRIALAFLLLAAAELLPPRARAEAAAAAGGERLLPPAGAAELAVQREFHGFAAPFRARGPQWCVALAAAALGIVLTYGVRPPDSWAGCAPSVYLCADSAAGCTSQEDEDQLKQMGCSAVGFLDSHVLGVSHTYIRGSKVPSWPPTWGFDPEGLVTTCSAVLPMAFGLHIGFVWRALRDVQKVLLHWLVLGVALTAFASVLSIWVPLNKRLWSPSYSLLMCGLAALIYSGLFLVVDASAVLPASLRRFSRWAKAILSPLQWLGENCILFFVLSDCCGVLDLLLRSITWGKPYTEKNVVAWFQNTVLMQWFGLGSSCAGMYAECGPAVMTYVWIEILLWVIVCGVLHRQGIFWKI
;
A
#
# COMPACT_ATOMS: atom_id res chain seq x y z
N MET A 1 5.97 37.70 -69.61
CA MET A 1 6.32 37.17 -70.93
C MET A 1 7.82 36.94 -70.97
N GLY A 2 8.26 35.74 -71.35
CA GLY A 2 9.64 35.47 -71.75
C GLY A 2 10.61 35.12 -70.62
N PRO A 3 11.66 34.34 -70.93
CA PRO A 3 12.07 33.21 -70.10
C PRO A 3 13.55 33.27 -69.65
N SER A 4 13.94 32.27 -68.85
CA SER A 4 15.24 31.58 -68.78
C SER A 4 16.50 32.22 -69.40
N ASN A 5 17.59 32.21 -68.61
CA ASN A 5 18.97 31.74 -68.93
C ASN A 5 20.09 32.73 -68.58
N GLY A 6 21.22 32.14 -68.18
CA GLY A 6 22.56 32.73 -68.31
C GLY A 6 23.19 33.10 -66.96
N ALA A 7 24.03 32.26 -66.35
CA ALA A 7 25.41 31.92 -66.72
C ALA A 7 26.42 33.03 -66.40
N LEU A 8 27.36 32.68 -65.50
CA LEU A 8 28.79 33.08 -65.42
C LEU A 8 29.14 34.58 -65.37
N ALA A 9 30.19 35.05 -64.71
CA ALA A 9 31.24 34.61 -63.81
C ALA A 9 32.19 35.83 -63.70
N VAL A 10 33.30 35.68 -62.97
CA VAL A 10 34.48 36.58 -62.93
C VAL A 10 34.28 37.75 -61.96
N GLY A 11 35.03 37.90 -60.88
CA GLY A 11 36.46 37.66 -60.59
C GLY A 11 36.88 38.89 -59.77
N VAL A 12 37.72 38.85 -58.73
CA VAL A 12 39.18 38.65 -58.73
C VAL A 12 39.56 38.98 -57.26
N ALA A 13 40.03 38.01 -56.48
CA ALA A 13 41.43 37.74 -56.12
C ALA A 13 42.04 38.63 -55.01
N GLY A 14 42.75 37.93 -54.11
CA GLY A 14 43.52 38.43 -52.97
C GLY A 14 43.04 37.72 -51.70
N GLY A 15 43.66 36.68 -51.17
CA GLY A 15 45.07 36.28 -51.16
C GLY A 15 45.42 36.04 -49.69
N GLY A 16 45.52 34.78 -49.26
CA GLY A 16 45.89 34.45 -47.88
C GLY A 16 45.43 33.07 -47.39
N ALA A 17 46.18 32.04 -47.80
CA ALA A 17 46.40 30.72 -47.19
C ALA A 17 45.31 30.08 -46.30
N ASP A 18 44.78 28.95 -46.82
CA ASP A 18 44.10 27.87 -46.12
C ASP A 18 44.89 27.30 -44.93
N CYS A 19 44.17 26.93 -43.85
CA CYS A 19 43.99 25.51 -43.48
C CYS A 19 43.08 25.35 -42.25
N GLY A 20 41.82 24.94 -42.47
CA GLY A 20 41.13 23.97 -41.61
C GLY A 20 40.23 24.47 -40.48
N ALA A 21 39.14 25.18 -40.77
CA ALA A 21 37.96 25.22 -39.90
C ALA A 21 36.85 24.32 -40.49
N ALA A 22 36.46 23.32 -39.71
CA ALA A 22 35.49 22.29 -40.09
C ALA A 22 34.11 22.89 -40.45
N SER A 23 33.58 22.42 -41.58
CA SER A 23 32.21 22.63 -42.03
C SER A 23 31.21 22.28 -40.92
N ALA A 24 30.45 23.28 -40.48
CA ALA A 24 29.23 23.10 -39.71
C ALA A 24 28.17 22.49 -40.64
N ALA A 25 28.09 21.16 -40.65
CA ALA A 25 26.95 20.46 -41.20
C ALA A 25 25.71 20.77 -40.33
N GLU A 26 24.73 21.42 -40.95
CA GLU A 26 23.37 21.64 -40.48
C GLU A 26 22.86 20.55 -39.53
N ALA A 27 22.75 20.91 -38.25
CA ALA A 27 22.07 20.10 -37.26
C ALA A 27 20.58 20.02 -37.64
N SER A 28 20.14 18.84 -38.01
CA SER A 28 18.72 18.54 -38.17
C SER A 28 17.97 18.97 -36.90
N PRO A 29 16.79 19.59 -37.00
CA PRO A 29 16.05 20.07 -35.84
C PRO A 29 15.77 18.91 -34.88
N PRO A 30 15.75 19.16 -33.56
CA PRO A 30 15.56 18.10 -32.57
C PRO A 30 14.24 17.40 -32.87
N SER A 31 14.35 16.09 -33.15
CA SER A 31 13.22 15.17 -33.28
C SER A 31 12.20 15.46 -32.18
N GLN A 32 11.05 15.98 -32.61
CA GLN A 32 9.91 16.17 -31.75
C GLN A 32 9.55 14.82 -31.13
N ARG A 33 9.43 14.78 -29.80
CA ARG A 33 8.97 13.59 -29.07
C ARG A 33 7.64 13.15 -29.67
N PRO A 34 7.44 11.86 -30.00
CA PRO A 34 6.10 11.39 -30.29
C PRO A 34 5.23 11.54 -29.04
N SER A 35 4.41 12.59 -29.03
CA SER A 35 3.32 12.79 -28.10
C SER A 35 2.26 11.72 -28.38
N GLY A 36 2.09 10.73 -27.50
CA GLY A 36 0.92 9.86 -27.62
C GLY A 36 0.93 8.50 -26.93
N GLN A 37 2.06 7.93 -26.49
CA GLN A 37 1.98 6.65 -25.76
C GLN A 37 1.55 6.90 -24.30
N LYS A 38 0.23 6.83 -24.07
CA LYS A 38 -0.35 6.70 -22.72
C LYS A 38 0.32 5.50 -22.05
N ARG A 39 0.93 5.70 -20.88
CA ARG A 39 1.56 4.63 -20.10
C ARG A 39 0.50 3.52 -19.90
N PRO A 40 0.82 2.24 -20.17
CA PRO A 40 -0.14 1.17 -19.93
C PRO A 40 -0.49 1.15 -18.45
N ARG A 41 -1.75 1.52 -18.14
CA ARG A 41 -2.30 1.61 -16.80
C ARG A 41 -3.21 0.42 -16.59
N LEU A 42 -2.99 -0.34 -15.52
CA LEU A 42 -3.83 -1.47 -15.15
C LEU A 42 -5.04 -0.94 -14.39
N VAL A 43 -6.18 -0.88 -15.06
CA VAL A 43 -7.42 -0.32 -14.49
C VAL A 43 -7.93 -1.22 -13.37
N GLY A 44 -7.83 -2.55 -13.53
CA GLY A 44 -8.18 -3.51 -12.50
C GLY A 44 -7.34 -3.36 -11.23
N LEU A 45 -6.11 -2.85 -11.34
CA LEU A 45 -5.25 -2.61 -10.17
C LEU A 45 -5.72 -1.41 -9.36
N ASP A 46 -6.12 -0.33 -10.05
CA ASP A 46 -6.72 0.83 -9.38
C ASP A 46 -8.09 0.45 -8.79
N MET A 47 -8.91 -0.37 -9.47
CA MET A 47 -10.17 -0.89 -8.90
C MET A 47 -9.97 -1.75 -7.66
N LEU A 48 -8.97 -2.65 -7.65
CA LEU A 48 -8.66 -3.44 -6.45
C LEU A 48 -8.24 -2.53 -5.29
N ARG A 49 -7.41 -1.52 -5.57
CA ARG A 49 -7.02 -0.53 -4.56
C ARG A 49 -8.23 0.21 -3.98
N GLY A 50 -9.15 0.65 -4.83
CA GLY A 50 -10.36 1.34 -4.41
C GLY A 50 -11.36 0.45 -3.67
N LEU A 51 -11.43 -0.84 -4.03
CA LEU A 51 -12.18 -1.84 -3.25
C LEU A 51 -11.60 -1.93 -1.84
N THR A 52 -10.29 -2.05 -1.70
CA THR A 52 -9.64 -2.12 -0.40
C THR A 52 -9.85 -0.84 0.43
N MET A 53 -9.88 0.34 -0.21
CA MET A 53 -10.24 1.61 0.44
C MET A 53 -11.70 1.66 0.89
N ALA A 54 -12.64 1.19 0.06
CA ALA A 54 -14.06 1.15 0.44
C ALA A 54 -14.32 0.17 1.59
N VAL A 55 -13.63 -0.99 1.59
CA VAL A 55 -13.69 -1.94 2.71
C VAL A 55 -13.10 -1.35 3.97
N MET A 56 -11.97 -0.63 3.89
CA MET A 56 -11.38 0.09 5.02
C MET A 56 -12.41 1.01 5.68
N LEU A 57 -13.06 1.88 4.90
CA LEU A 57 -14.08 2.79 5.42
C LEU A 57 -15.26 2.06 6.05
N LEU A 58 -15.70 0.96 5.43
CA LEU A 58 -16.78 0.14 5.98
C LEU A 58 -16.40 -0.42 7.36
N VAL A 59 -15.20 -0.98 7.49
CA VAL A 59 -14.80 -1.65 8.74
C VAL A 59 -14.48 -0.65 9.84
N ASP A 60 -13.92 0.52 9.52
CA ASP A 60 -13.53 1.54 10.50
C ASP A 60 -14.74 2.12 11.25
N TYR A 61 -15.88 2.26 10.55
CA TYR A 61 -17.11 2.76 11.16
C TYR A 61 -18.06 1.65 11.62
N ALA A 62 -18.22 0.59 10.82
CA ALA A 62 -19.21 -0.46 11.10
C ALA A 62 -18.66 -1.59 11.99
N GLY A 63 -17.34 -1.68 12.18
CA GLY A 63 -16.71 -2.73 12.98
C GLY A 63 -17.29 -2.82 14.39
N THR A 64 -17.48 -1.67 15.05
CA THR A 64 -18.02 -1.61 16.42
C THR A 64 -19.44 -2.17 16.55
N CYS A 65 -20.25 -2.10 15.49
CA CYS A 65 -21.61 -2.66 15.47
C CYS A 65 -21.64 -4.13 15.03
N TYR A 66 -20.68 -4.55 14.20
CA TYR A 66 -20.67 -5.85 13.55
C TYR A 66 -19.33 -6.55 13.78
N PRO A 67 -19.21 -7.35 14.85
CA PRO A 67 -17.93 -7.99 15.23
C PRO A 67 -17.30 -8.88 14.14
N SER A 68 -18.10 -9.41 13.20
CA SER A 68 -17.61 -10.21 12.07
C SER A 68 -16.96 -9.37 10.96
N ILE A 69 -17.21 -8.06 10.95
CA ILE A 69 -16.64 -7.08 10.03
C ILE A 69 -15.39 -6.45 10.64
N ASP A 70 -15.35 -6.29 11.97
CA ASP A 70 -14.20 -5.79 12.74
C ASP A 70 -13.00 -6.75 12.72
N HIS A 71 -11.87 -6.37 13.31
CA HIS A 71 -10.69 -7.21 13.43
C HIS A 71 -10.94 -8.50 14.22
N ALA A 72 -10.29 -9.59 13.81
CA ALA A 72 -10.19 -10.76 14.67
C ALA A 72 -9.40 -10.37 15.95
N PRO A 73 -9.87 -10.74 17.16
CA PRO A 73 -9.22 -10.31 18.40
C PRO A 73 -7.75 -10.72 18.50
N TRP A 74 -7.39 -11.89 17.95
CA TRP A 74 -6.00 -12.34 17.89
C TRP A 74 -5.74 -13.33 16.76
N ASN A 75 -6.30 -14.54 16.89
CA ASN A 75 -6.25 -15.57 15.86
C ASN A 75 -7.57 -15.59 15.07
N GLY A 76 -7.47 -15.93 13.80
CA GLY A 76 -8.59 -15.91 12.88
C GLY A 76 -8.48 -14.76 11.88
N ILE A 77 -9.53 -14.61 11.08
CA ILE A 77 -9.60 -13.63 10.02
C ILE A 77 -11.03 -13.13 9.91
N HIS A 78 -11.21 -11.83 9.99
CA HIS A 78 -12.44 -11.13 9.66
C HIS A 78 -12.24 -10.18 8.48
N LEU A 79 -13.29 -9.47 8.05
CA LEU A 79 -13.25 -8.63 6.85
C LEU A 79 -12.18 -7.53 6.93
N ALA A 80 -12.04 -6.87 8.08
CA ALA A 80 -11.05 -5.82 8.31
C ALA A 80 -9.60 -6.29 8.16
N ASP A 81 -9.35 -7.59 8.29
CA ASP A 81 -8.00 -8.16 8.23
C ASP A 81 -7.47 -8.32 6.79
N PHE A 82 -8.31 -8.12 5.77
CA PHE A 82 -7.91 -8.16 4.36
C PHE A 82 -7.29 -6.86 3.87
N VAL A 83 -7.66 -5.72 4.49
CA VAL A 83 -7.37 -4.38 4.00
C VAL A 83 -5.87 -4.16 3.82
N MET A 84 -5.13 -4.27 4.91
CA MET A 84 -3.71 -3.95 4.95
C MET A 84 -2.83 -4.85 4.04
N PRO A 85 -2.91 -6.19 4.09
CA PRO A 85 -2.09 -7.03 3.22
C PRO A 85 -2.42 -6.85 1.73
N PHE A 86 -3.67 -6.55 1.38
CA PHE A 86 -4.05 -6.25 0.00
C PHE A 86 -3.42 -4.93 -0.47
N PHE A 87 -3.32 -3.92 0.41
CA PHE A 87 -2.58 -2.68 0.10
C PHE A 87 -1.09 -2.91 -0.14
N LEU A 88 -0.43 -3.71 0.70
CA LEU A 88 0.98 -4.05 0.50
C LEU A 88 1.18 -4.78 -0.82
N TRP A 89 0.32 -5.75 -1.12
CA TRP A 89 0.36 -6.50 -2.37
C TRP A 89 0.13 -5.58 -3.59
N VAL A 90 -0.90 -4.74 -3.59
CA VAL A 90 -1.17 -3.75 -4.67
C VAL A 90 -0.02 -2.77 -4.84
N SER A 91 0.60 -2.35 -3.73
CA SER A 91 1.78 -1.47 -3.73
C SER A 91 2.97 -2.16 -4.40
N GLY A 92 3.16 -3.46 -4.16
CA GLY A 92 4.14 -4.30 -4.86
C GLY A 92 3.90 -4.34 -6.36
N VAL A 93 2.66 -4.62 -6.80
CA VAL A 93 2.33 -4.62 -8.25
C VAL A 93 2.64 -3.25 -8.87
N SER A 94 2.24 -2.17 -8.18
CA SER A 94 2.47 -0.79 -8.61
C SER A 94 3.96 -0.43 -8.68
N MET A 95 4.77 -0.96 -7.76
CA MET A 95 6.22 -0.80 -7.74
C MET A 95 6.86 -1.41 -8.99
N SER A 96 6.42 -2.60 -9.41
CA SER A 96 6.94 -3.24 -10.63
C SER A 96 6.72 -2.37 -11.88
N ILE A 97 5.64 -1.58 -11.92
CA ILE A 97 5.30 -0.74 -13.07
C ILE A 97 6.04 0.60 -13.01
N SER A 98 6.28 1.12 -11.81
CA SER A 98 6.85 2.46 -11.56
C SER A 98 8.38 2.48 -11.53
N LEU A 99 9.03 1.45 -11.00
CA LEU A 99 10.49 1.34 -10.97
C LEU A 99 11.00 0.84 -12.33
N ARG A 100 11.16 1.77 -13.27
CA ARG A 100 11.77 1.51 -14.59
C ARG A 100 13.01 2.37 -14.77
N VAL A 101 14.14 1.72 -15.01
CA VAL A 101 15.40 2.39 -15.38
C VAL A 101 15.44 2.53 -16.90
N ARG A 102 15.51 3.76 -17.41
CA ARG A 102 15.64 3.98 -18.87
C ARG A 102 17.06 3.69 -19.34
N PRO A 103 17.26 3.35 -20.64
CA PRO A 103 18.60 3.28 -21.20
C PRO A 103 19.37 4.58 -20.96
N GLY A 104 20.57 4.50 -20.38
CA GLY A 104 21.40 5.65 -20.02
C GLY A 104 21.04 6.35 -18.68
N GLU A 105 19.99 5.91 -17.98
CA GLU A 105 19.63 6.43 -16.66
C GLU A 105 20.32 5.63 -15.56
N SER A 106 20.86 6.31 -14.54
CA SER A 106 21.50 5.63 -13.42
C SER A 106 20.44 4.99 -12.51
N PRO A 107 20.58 3.70 -12.13
CA PRO A 107 19.69 3.05 -11.17
C PRO A 107 19.59 3.81 -9.85
N TRP A 108 20.69 4.45 -9.42
CA TRP A 108 20.73 5.30 -8.23
C TRP A 108 19.79 6.50 -8.31
N LYS A 109 19.65 7.14 -9.48
CA LYS A 109 18.73 8.27 -9.66
C LYS A 109 17.27 7.83 -9.52
N VAL A 110 16.94 6.66 -10.06
CA VAL A 110 15.62 6.05 -9.90
C VAL A 110 15.38 5.67 -8.44
N PHE A 111 16.37 5.09 -7.77
CA PHE A 111 16.30 4.75 -6.36
C PHE A 111 16.13 5.99 -5.48
N ALA A 112 16.88 7.07 -5.71
CA ALA A 112 16.74 8.32 -4.96
C ALA A 112 15.33 8.94 -5.11
N THR A 113 14.72 8.79 -6.28
CA THR A 113 13.32 9.20 -6.51
C THR A 113 12.35 8.33 -5.72
N ALA A 114 12.56 7.01 -5.72
CA ALA A 114 11.79 6.06 -4.93
C ALA A 114 11.94 6.29 -3.42
N ALA A 115 13.15 6.59 -2.96
CA ALA A 115 13.46 6.90 -1.57
C ALA A 115 12.80 8.21 -1.12
N ARG A 116 12.82 9.26 -1.94
CA ARG A 116 12.11 10.52 -1.64
C ARG A 116 10.61 10.30 -1.48
N ARG A 117 10.02 9.43 -2.31
CA ARG A 117 8.61 9.03 -2.20
C ARG A 117 8.34 8.28 -0.90
N ALA A 118 9.20 7.32 -0.54
CA ALA A 118 9.10 6.59 0.73
C ALA A 118 9.21 7.54 1.94
N VAL A 119 10.15 8.49 1.92
CA VAL A 119 10.32 9.49 3.00
C VAL A 119 9.08 10.38 3.12
N ARG A 120 8.54 10.89 2.02
CA ARG A 120 7.31 11.69 2.06
C ARG A 120 6.12 10.90 2.60
N LEU A 121 6.00 9.63 2.22
CA LEU A 121 4.95 8.74 2.72
C LEU A 121 5.13 8.46 4.22
N PHE A 122 6.36 8.27 4.68
CA PHE A 122 6.70 8.07 6.08
C PHE A 122 6.37 9.30 6.93
N LEU A 123 6.76 10.49 6.47
CA LEU A 123 6.46 11.76 7.14
C LEU A 123 4.95 12.03 7.16
N LEU A 124 4.25 11.76 6.05
CA LEU A 124 2.80 11.82 6.02
C LEU A 124 2.18 10.83 7.00
N GLY A 125 2.77 9.65 7.18
CA GLY A 125 2.39 8.68 8.20
C GLY A 125 2.47 9.23 9.62
N ILE A 126 3.56 9.92 9.97
CA ILE A 126 3.68 10.58 11.28
C ILE A 126 2.61 11.67 11.43
N VAL A 127 2.31 12.39 10.36
CA VAL A 127 1.22 13.36 10.34
C VAL A 127 -0.12 12.62 10.56
N VAL A 128 -0.52 11.65 9.76
CA VAL A 128 -1.87 11.08 9.92
C VAL A 128 -2.03 10.18 11.16
N GLN A 129 -0.97 9.47 11.57
CA GLN A 129 -1.04 8.37 12.54
C GLN A 129 -0.17 8.59 13.79
N GLY A 130 0.56 9.70 13.87
CA GLY A 130 1.50 9.98 14.97
C GLY A 130 0.83 10.37 16.29
N GLY A 131 -0.50 10.54 16.32
CA GLY A 131 -1.25 10.77 17.56
C GLY A 131 -1.18 12.20 18.12
N TRP A 132 -0.85 13.20 17.29
CA TRP A 132 -0.90 14.62 17.67
C TRP A 132 -2.30 15.23 17.61
N TYR A 133 -3.27 14.50 17.05
CA TYR A 133 -4.68 14.81 17.12
C TYR A 133 -5.33 13.93 18.20
N ARG A 134 -5.96 14.55 19.21
CA ARG A 134 -6.69 13.85 20.25
C ARG A 134 -8.01 14.57 20.55
N LEU A 135 -9.08 13.81 20.73
CA LEU A 135 -10.32 14.35 21.28
C LEU A 135 -10.20 14.41 22.81
N GLU A 136 -9.98 15.61 23.35
CA GLU A 136 -9.99 15.83 24.81
C GLU A 136 -11.34 16.44 25.20
N LYS A 137 -12.12 15.70 26.01
CA LYS A 137 -13.49 16.10 26.43
C LYS A 137 -14.39 16.47 25.24
N GLY A 138 -14.22 15.78 24.11
CA GLY A 138 -14.97 16.00 22.88
C GLY A 138 -14.53 17.20 22.05
N MET A 139 -13.47 17.91 22.45
CA MET A 139 -12.85 18.93 21.60
C MET A 139 -11.65 18.36 20.87
N PRO A 140 -11.50 18.65 19.57
CA PRO A 140 -10.30 18.34 18.85
C PRO A 140 -9.14 19.21 19.37
N VAL A 141 -8.15 18.58 19.98
CA VAL A 141 -6.92 19.24 20.43
C VAL A 141 -5.76 18.80 19.55
N LEU A 142 -5.10 19.81 18.99
CA LEU A 142 -3.86 19.65 18.25
C LEU A 142 -2.69 19.78 19.23
N ARG A 143 -2.06 18.67 19.61
CA ARG A 143 -0.92 18.66 20.53
C ARG A 143 0.19 17.78 19.98
N PHE A 144 1.27 18.41 19.54
CA PHE A 144 2.49 17.72 19.14
C PHE A 144 3.33 17.37 20.37
N ASP A 145 3.04 16.22 20.99
CA ASP A 145 3.83 15.68 22.09
C ASP A 145 4.82 14.63 21.59
N LEU A 146 6.08 15.06 21.45
CA LEU A 146 7.18 14.20 21.02
C LEU A 146 7.48 13.08 22.02
N SER A 147 7.00 13.16 23.27
CA SER A 147 7.18 12.07 24.25
C SER A 147 6.20 10.92 24.06
N THR A 148 5.11 11.13 23.31
CA THR A 148 4.06 10.12 23.09
C THR A 148 3.76 9.80 21.62
N VAL A 149 4.46 10.45 20.69
CA VAL A 149 4.22 10.30 19.25
C VAL A 149 4.38 8.85 18.81
N ARG A 150 3.46 8.33 18.00
CA ARG A 150 3.59 6.99 17.43
C ARG A 150 4.51 7.02 16.20
N TRP A 151 5.70 6.41 16.31
CA TRP A 151 6.70 6.44 15.24
C TRP A 151 6.37 5.51 14.08
N LEU A 152 5.81 4.33 14.36
CA LEU A 152 5.48 3.32 13.36
C LEU A 152 3.97 3.16 13.21
N GLY A 153 3.54 3.17 11.96
CA GLY A 153 2.15 3.01 11.55
C GLY A 153 2.08 2.39 10.15
N ILE A 154 0.87 2.30 9.61
CA ILE A 154 0.58 1.64 8.34
C ILE A 154 1.38 2.27 7.19
N LEU A 155 1.43 3.61 7.12
CA LEU A 155 2.13 4.32 6.02
C LEU A 155 3.65 4.15 6.13
N GLN A 156 4.19 4.19 7.34
CA GLN A 156 5.61 4.00 7.64
C GLN A 156 6.03 2.58 7.25
N ARG A 157 5.24 1.57 7.61
CA ARG A 157 5.49 0.18 7.21
C ARG A 157 5.51 0.02 5.69
N ILE A 158 4.53 0.57 4.98
CA ILE A 158 4.50 0.54 3.50
C ILE A 158 5.76 1.20 2.95
N ALA A 159 6.18 2.34 3.50
CA ALA A 159 7.39 3.05 3.07
C ALA A 159 8.67 2.22 3.29
N LEU A 160 8.82 1.57 4.45
CA LEU A 160 9.98 0.74 4.78
C LEU A 160 10.06 -0.51 3.88
N ALA A 161 8.95 -1.25 3.73
CA ALA A 161 8.89 -2.41 2.86
C ALA A 161 9.15 -2.04 1.39
N PHE A 162 8.59 -0.90 0.94
CA PHE A 162 8.82 -0.37 -0.40
C PHE A 162 10.29 -0.03 -0.63
N LEU A 163 10.93 0.65 0.33
CA LEU A 163 12.33 1.05 0.20
C LEU A 163 13.27 -0.16 0.15
N LEU A 164 13.03 -1.17 0.99
CA LEU A 164 13.81 -2.41 1.03
C LEU A 164 13.74 -3.14 -0.33
N LEU A 165 12.54 -3.34 -0.86
CA LEU A 165 12.37 -4.03 -2.13
C LEU A 165 12.83 -3.19 -3.33
N ALA A 166 12.65 -1.87 -3.29
CA ALA A 166 13.21 -0.97 -4.30
C ALA A 166 14.74 -1.00 -4.32
N ALA A 167 15.37 -1.07 -3.14
CA ALA A 167 16.81 -1.25 -3.01
C ALA A 167 17.25 -2.60 -3.61
N ALA A 168 16.55 -3.68 -3.28
CA ALA A 168 16.82 -5.02 -3.82
C ALA A 168 16.65 -5.09 -5.36
N GLU A 169 15.74 -4.30 -5.93
CA GLU A 169 15.54 -4.20 -7.38
C GLU A 169 16.64 -3.38 -8.09
N LEU A 170 17.13 -2.30 -7.47
CA LEU A 170 17.92 -1.27 -8.17
C LEU A 170 19.41 -1.22 -7.80
N LEU A 171 19.79 -1.67 -6.60
CA LEU A 171 21.16 -1.54 -6.07
C LEU A 171 22.11 -2.72 -6.29
N PRO A 172 21.68 -3.98 -6.60
CA PRO A 172 22.64 -5.05 -6.89
C PRO A 172 23.60 -4.68 -8.03
N PRO A 173 24.93 -4.86 -7.85
CA PRO A 173 25.94 -4.36 -8.78
C PRO A 173 26.04 -5.22 -10.04
N ARG A 174 26.35 -4.54 -11.17
CA ARG A 174 27.14 -4.86 -12.38
C ARG A 174 27.36 -6.32 -12.87
N ALA A 175 27.22 -7.37 -12.08
CA ALA A 175 27.34 -8.77 -12.53
C ALA A 175 26.32 -9.15 -13.63
N ARG A 176 25.15 -8.50 -13.64
CA ARG A 176 24.17 -8.61 -14.74
C ARG A 176 24.59 -7.89 -16.02
N ALA A 177 25.42 -6.85 -15.92
CA ALA A 177 26.00 -6.16 -17.07
C ALA A 177 27.20 -6.94 -17.65
N GLU A 178 27.98 -7.60 -16.79
CA GLU A 178 29.11 -8.45 -17.17
C GLU A 178 28.68 -9.81 -17.75
N ALA A 179 27.66 -10.46 -17.20
CA ALA A 179 27.07 -11.68 -17.77
C ALA A 179 26.41 -11.44 -19.16
N ALA A 180 25.87 -10.24 -19.38
CA ALA A 180 25.37 -9.83 -20.69
C ALA A 180 26.49 -9.45 -21.68
N ALA A 181 27.61 -8.91 -21.17
CA ALA A 181 28.81 -8.62 -21.97
C ALA A 181 29.57 -9.90 -22.38
N ALA A 182 29.58 -10.93 -21.52
CA ALA A 182 30.19 -12.22 -21.81
C ALA A 182 29.43 -13.04 -22.88
N ALA A 183 28.19 -12.69 -23.19
CA ALA A 183 27.34 -13.39 -24.17
C ALA A 183 27.46 -12.86 -25.63
N GLY A 184 28.42 -11.96 -25.91
CA GLY A 184 28.95 -11.74 -27.27
C GLY A 184 28.02 -11.13 -28.33
N GLY A 185 27.12 -10.20 -27.98
CA GLY A 185 26.28 -9.47 -28.96
C GLY A 185 26.51 -7.97 -28.93
N GLU A 186 26.70 -7.36 -30.10
CA GLU A 186 26.98 -5.92 -30.30
C GLU A 186 25.97 -4.98 -29.62
N ARG A 187 26.50 -3.80 -29.26
CA ARG A 187 25.85 -2.70 -28.54
C ARG A 187 24.54 -2.24 -29.18
N LEU A 188 23.42 -2.68 -28.60
CA LEU A 188 22.36 -1.77 -28.16
C LEU A 188 22.14 -2.05 -26.67
N LEU A 189 22.25 -1.01 -25.84
CA LEU A 189 21.90 -1.09 -24.41
C LEU A 189 20.54 -1.77 -24.27
N PRO A 190 20.42 -2.87 -23.50
CA PRO A 190 19.14 -3.55 -23.38
C PRO A 190 18.18 -2.61 -22.62
N PRO A 191 16.89 -2.53 -23.00
CA PRO A 191 15.88 -1.89 -22.16
C PRO A 191 15.84 -2.67 -20.83
N ALA A 192 15.50 -2.00 -19.72
CA ALA A 192 15.38 -2.63 -18.40
C ALA A 192 14.79 -4.05 -18.47
N GLY A 193 15.63 -5.10 -18.40
CA GLY A 193 15.11 -6.40 -18.84
C GLY A 193 16.11 -7.51 -19.14
N ALA A 194 17.27 -7.62 -18.49
CA ALA A 194 18.05 -8.87 -18.61
C ALA A 194 17.23 -10.09 -18.12
N ALA A 195 16.47 -9.91 -17.04
CA ALA A 195 15.50 -10.90 -16.56
C ALA A 195 14.27 -11.04 -17.47
N GLU A 196 13.77 -9.95 -18.06
CA GLU A 196 12.59 -9.99 -18.96
C GLU A 196 12.94 -10.66 -20.31
N LEU A 197 14.14 -10.43 -20.86
CA LEU A 197 14.63 -11.09 -22.08
C LEU A 197 15.02 -12.56 -21.85
N ALA A 198 15.67 -12.89 -20.72
CA ALA A 198 15.95 -14.29 -20.36
C ALA A 198 14.62 -15.06 -20.21
N VAL A 199 13.62 -14.44 -19.60
CA VAL A 199 12.24 -14.96 -19.52
C VAL A 199 11.63 -15.15 -20.91
N GLN A 200 11.77 -14.21 -21.83
CA GLN A 200 11.16 -14.32 -23.16
C GLN A 200 11.74 -15.44 -24.04
N ARG A 201 13.02 -15.81 -23.84
CA ARG A 201 13.68 -16.86 -24.64
C ARG A 201 13.52 -18.28 -24.10
N GLU A 202 13.22 -18.45 -22.81
CA GLU A 202 13.37 -19.75 -22.10
C GLU A 202 12.11 -20.21 -21.34
N PHE A 203 10.92 -19.67 -21.66
CA PHE A 203 9.71 -19.87 -20.86
C PHE A 203 9.06 -21.25 -20.96
N HIS A 204 9.77 -22.28 -20.48
CA HIS A 204 9.25 -23.58 -20.15
C HIS A 204 9.05 -23.66 -18.61
N GLY A 205 7.81 -23.44 -18.17
CA GLY A 205 7.36 -23.81 -16.83
C GLY A 205 7.20 -22.68 -15.81
N PHE A 206 6.39 -22.96 -14.78
CA PHE A 206 5.96 -22.04 -13.71
C PHE A 206 7.11 -21.43 -12.90
N ALA A 207 8.25 -22.13 -12.76
CA ALA A 207 9.37 -21.68 -11.93
C ALA A 207 10.27 -20.61 -12.60
N ALA A 208 10.14 -20.37 -13.91
CA ALA A 208 11.05 -19.48 -14.64
C ALA A 208 11.06 -18.03 -14.11
N PRO A 209 9.91 -17.38 -13.83
CA PRO A 209 9.88 -16.04 -13.22
C PRO A 209 10.56 -15.96 -11.86
N PHE A 210 10.45 -17.02 -11.05
CA PHE A 210 11.07 -17.08 -9.73
C PHE A 210 12.59 -17.17 -9.85
N ARG A 211 13.09 -18.02 -10.75
CA ARG A 211 14.53 -18.14 -11.04
C ARG A 211 15.13 -16.84 -11.57
N ALA A 212 14.43 -16.15 -12.47
CA ALA A 212 14.87 -14.86 -13.02
C ALA A 212 15.04 -13.76 -11.95
N ARG A 213 14.32 -13.88 -10.83
CA ARG A 213 14.33 -12.94 -9.70
C ARG A 213 14.84 -13.58 -8.40
N GLY A 214 15.65 -14.63 -8.51
CA GLY A 214 16.18 -15.38 -7.36
C GLY A 214 16.81 -14.49 -6.29
N PRO A 215 17.78 -13.60 -6.61
CA PRO A 215 18.41 -12.74 -5.62
C PRO A 215 17.43 -11.80 -4.91
N GLN A 216 16.42 -11.28 -5.63
CA GLN A 216 15.41 -10.40 -5.05
C GLN A 216 14.48 -11.16 -4.11
N TRP A 217 14.12 -12.40 -4.48
CA TRP A 217 13.40 -13.31 -3.60
C TRP A 217 14.22 -13.69 -2.38
N CYS A 218 15.54 -13.89 -2.49
CA CYS A 218 16.39 -14.13 -1.32
C CYS A 218 16.33 -12.97 -0.31
N VAL A 219 16.34 -11.71 -0.76
CA VAL A 219 16.19 -10.55 0.15
C VAL A 219 14.82 -10.55 0.83
N ALA A 220 13.74 -10.76 0.07
CA ALA A 220 12.38 -10.79 0.62
C ALA A 220 12.18 -11.95 1.62
N LEU A 221 12.69 -13.15 1.29
CA LEU A 221 12.62 -14.32 2.16
C LEU A 221 13.53 -14.18 3.37
N ALA A 222 14.69 -13.55 3.26
CA ALA A 222 15.56 -13.26 4.40
C ALA A 222 14.89 -12.29 5.38
N ALA A 223 14.21 -11.24 4.87
CA ALA A 223 13.43 -10.33 5.71
C ALA A 223 12.27 -11.06 6.41
N ALA A 224 11.51 -11.86 5.67
CA ALA A 224 10.41 -12.65 6.26
C ALA A 224 10.93 -13.68 7.29
N ALA A 225 12.03 -14.37 7.00
CA ALA A 225 12.67 -15.32 7.91
C ALA A 225 13.18 -14.62 9.17
N LEU A 226 13.79 -13.44 9.05
CA LEU A 226 14.17 -12.63 10.20
C LEU A 226 12.94 -12.28 11.06
N GLY A 227 11.85 -11.83 10.45
CA GLY A 227 10.60 -11.57 11.15
C GLY A 227 10.07 -12.81 11.89
N ILE A 228 10.04 -13.96 11.24
CA ILE A 228 9.58 -15.23 11.84
C ILE A 228 10.49 -15.66 13.00
N VAL A 229 11.81 -15.61 12.82
CA VAL A 229 12.78 -15.98 13.88
C VAL A 229 12.67 -15.03 15.07
N LEU A 230 12.53 -13.73 14.83
CA LEU A 230 12.33 -12.76 15.90
C LEU A 230 10.98 -12.96 16.60
N THR A 231 9.92 -13.30 15.88
CA THR A 231 8.58 -13.49 16.47
C THR A 231 8.48 -14.79 17.28
N TYR A 232 8.99 -15.91 16.77
CA TYR A 232 8.75 -17.24 17.34
C TYR A 232 10.00 -17.90 17.97
N GLY A 233 11.20 -17.47 17.59
CA GLY A 233 12.47 -18.09 17.99
C GLY A 233 13.18 -17.37 19.14
N VAL A 234 12.89 -16.09 19.37
CA VAL A 234 13.51 -15.30 20.45
C VAL A 234 12.57 -15.24 21.64
N ARG A 235 13.09 -15.58 22.82
CA ARG A 235 12.37 -15.41 24.09
C ARG A 235 12.96 -14.24 24.88
N PRO A 236 12.14 -13.28 25.33
CA PRO A 236 12.62 -12.23 26.21
C PRO A 236 12.96 -12.76 27.62
N PRO A 237 13.70 -11.99 28.43
CA PRO A 237 14.02 -12.38 29.81
C PRO A 237 12.76 -12.52 30.67
N ASP A 238 12.70 -13.52 31.54
CA ASP A 238 11.55 -13.77 32.43
C ASP A 238 11.25 -12.59 33.37
N SER A 239 12.27 -11.76 33.66
CA SER A 239 12.12 -10.55 34.46
C SER A 239 11.37 -9.41 33.73
N TRP A 240 11.23 -9.49 32.41
CA TRP A 240 10.61 -8.44 31.61
C TRP A 240 9.14 -8.22 31.97
N ALA A 241 8.66 -7.00 31.69
CA ALA A 241 7.35 -6.55 32.10
C ALA A 241 6.20 -7.37 31.45
N GLY A 242 6.33 -7.73 30.18
CA GLY A 242 5.33 -8.52 29.44
C GLY A 242 5.27 -10.00 29.82
N CYS A 243 6.24 -10.51 30.58
CA CYS A 243 6.27 -11.91 31.03
C CYS A 243 5.58 -12.14 32.39
N ALA A 244 4.93 -11.12 32.97
CA ALA A 244 4.18 -11.32 34.20
C ALA A 244 2.94 -12.21 34.00
N PRO A 245 2.52 -12.96 35.04
CA PRO A 245 1.30 -13.75 35.02
C PRO A 245 0.02 -12.89 34.98
N SER A 246 0.08 -11.64 35.43
CA SER A 246 -1.04 -10.69 35.42
C SER A 246 -0.62 -9.38 34.74
N VAL A 247 -1.44 -8.92 33.81
CA VAL A 247 -1.26 -7.67 33.06
C VAL A 247 -2.53 -6.85 33.22
N TYR A 248 -2.38 -5.56 33.48
CA TYR A 248 -3.46 -4.61 33.65
C TYR A 248 -3.31 -3.43 32.69
N LEU A 249 -4.43 -2.90 32.24
CA LEU A 249 -4.52 -1.59 31.63
C LEU A 249 -4.39 -0.52 32.74
N CYS A 250 -3.53 0.47 32.55
CA CYS A 250 -3.18 1.42 33.62
C CYS A 250 -4.39 2.18 34.20
N ALA A 251 -4.37 2.38 35.51
CA ALA A 251 -5.18 3.32 36.26
C ALA A 251 -4.37 4.61 36.40
N ASP A 252 -4.53 5.50 35.43
CA ASP A 252 -4.49 6.95 35.65
C ASP A 252 -5.28 7.69 34.55
N SER A 253 -6.29 8.42 35.01
CA SER A 253 -7.50 8.85 34.30
C SER A 253 -7.35 10.15 33.50
N ALA A 254 -6.34 10.23 32.61
CA ALA A 254 -6.23 11.38 31.68
C ALA A 254 -5.89 11.00 30.24
N ALA A 255 -5.31 9.82 30.00
CA ALA A 255 -4.88 9.40 28.67
C ALA A 255 -5.52 8.09 28.18
N GLY A 256 -6.68 7.70 28.74
CA GLY A 256 -7.58 6.66 28.23
C GLY A 256 -6.89 5.34 27.96
N CYS A 257 -6.77 4.49 28.98
CA CYS A 257 -6.47 3.09 28.73
C CYS A 257 -7.65 2.45 27.98
N THR A 258 -7.28 1.62 27.01
CA THR A 258 -8.10 1.15 25.90
C THR A 258 -9.08 0.05 26.30
N SER A 259 -9.93 -0.37 25.36
CA SER A 259 -11.03 -1.32 25.57
C SER A 259 -10.56 -2.67 26.14
N GLN A 260 -11.49 -3.47 26.69
CA GLN A 260 -11.26 -4.86 27.13
C GLN A 260 -10.47 -5.69 26.10
N GLU A 261 -10.66 -5.40 24.81
CA GLU A 261 -9.97 -6.04 23.70
C GLU A 261 -8.45 -5.86 23.74
N ASP A 262 -7.97 -4.66 24.07
CA ASP A 262 -6.54 -4.36 24.13
C ASP A 262 -5.85 -5.06 25.31
N GLU A 263 -6.56 -5.27 26.43
CA GLU A 263 -6.08 -6.08 27.54
C GLU A 263 -5.88 -7.54 27.11
N ASP A 264 -6.84 -8.08 26.37
CA ASP A 264 -6.79 -9.46 25.88
C ASP A 264 -5.69 -9.63 24.82
N GLN A 265 -5.46 -8.61 23.98
CA GLN A 265 -4.34 -8.59 23.05
C GLN A 265 -2.98 -8.51 23.77
N LEU A 266 -2.87 -7.71 24.84
CA LEU A 266 -1.66 -7.68 25.67
C LEU A 266 -1.41 -9.03 26.32
N LYS A 267 -2.41 -9.68 26.90
CA LYS A 267 -2.26 -11.03 27.48
C LYS A 267 -1.76 -12.03 26.45
N GLN A 268 -2.26 -11.96 25.22
CA GLN A 268 -1.87 -12.86 24.15
C GLN A 268 -0.48 -12.53 23.57
N MET A 269 -0.11 -11.25 23.49
CA MET A 269 1.22 -10.82 23.05
C MET A 269 2.28 -11.12 24.12
N GLY A 270 1.95 -10.93 25.40
CA GLY A 270 2.70 -11.29 26.61
C GLY A 270 4.22 -11.35 26.44
N CYS A 271 4.80 -12.47 26.86
CA CYS A 271 6.23 -12.76 26.83
C CYS A 271 6.77 -13.06 25.41
N SER A 272 6.40 -12.25 24.41
CA SER A 272 6.90 -12.38 23.04
C SER A 272 8.06 -11.41 22.77
N ALA A 273 8.97 -11.82 21.90
CA ALA A 273 10.06 -10.95 21.46
C ALA A 273 9.58 -9.75 20.62
N VAL A 274 8.41 -9.84 19.97
CA VAL A 274 7.79 -8.70 19.26
C VAL A 274 7.53 -7.55 20.24
N GLY A 275 6.75 -7.81 21.30
CA GLY A 275 6.45 -6.78 22.30
C GLY A 275 7.70 -6.30 23.05
N PHE A 276 8.63 -7.21 23.33
CA PHE A 276 9.90 -6.87 23.98
C PHE A 276 10.71 -5.89 23.13
N LEU A 277 10.97 -6.23 21.86
CA LEU A 277 11.78 -5.40 20.98
C LEU A 277 11.11 -4.07 20.66
N ASP A 278 9.81 -4.06 20.39
CA ASP A 278 9.08 -2.82 20.13
C ASP A 278 9.12 -1.88 21.35
N SER A 279 8.88 -2.40 22.56
CA SER A 279 8.97 -1.63 23.81
C SER A 279 10.35 -1.03 24.05
N HIS A 280 11.43 -1.74 23.71
CA HIS A 280 12.81 -1.28 23.95
C HIS A 280 13.34 -0.35 22.86
N VAL A 281 13.03 -0.64 21.59
CA VAL A 281 13.55 0.12 20.45
C VAL A 281 12.74 1.39 20.22
N LEU A 282 11.41 1.29 20.27
CA LEU A 282 10.54 2.45 20.06
C LEU A 282 10.32 3.23 21.35
N GLY A 283 10.37 2.55 22.50
CA GLY A 283 9.94 3.10 23.79
C GLY A 283 8.45 2.87 24.02
N VAL A 284 8.06 2.54 25.25
CA VAL A 284 6.68 2.21 25.64
C VAL A 284 5.69 3.35 25.33
N SER A 285 6.12 4.59 25.47
CA SER A 285 5.28 5.76 25.18
C SER A 285 4.99 5.95 23.68
N HIS A 286 5.66 5.20 22.81
CA HIS A 286 5.56 5.32 21.35
C HIS A 286 4.88 4.12 20.68
N THR A 287 4.49 3.10 21.45
CA THR A 287 3.75 1.93 20.94
C THR A 287 2.25 2.22 20.87
N TYR A 288 1.55 1.46 20.03
CA TYR A 288 0.09 1.55 19.89
C TYR A 288 -0.65 1.02 21.12
N ILE A 289 -0.37 -0.22 21.51
CA ILE A 289 -1.01 -0.88 22.67
C ILE A 289 -0.03 -0.87 23.83
N ARG A 290 -0.51 -0.54 25.03
CA ARG A 290 0.30 -0.25 26.22
C ARG A 290 -0.35 -0.84 27.47
N GLY A 291 0.47 -1.40 28.37
CA GLY A 291 0.00 -2.03 29.60
C GLY A 291 0.99 -1.92 30.75
N SER A 292 0.56 -2.38 31.93
CA SER A 292 1.36 -2.40 33.15
C SER A 292 1.18 -3.70 33.94
N LYS A 293 2.17 -4.04 34.76
CA LYS A 293 2.06 -5.12 35.76
C LYS A 293 1.22 -4.72 36.97
N VAL A 294 1.13 -3.43 37.25
CA VAL A 294 0.44 -2.90 38.43
C VAL A 294 -0.68 -1.99 37.95
N PRO A 295 -1.93 -2.18 38.44
CA PRO A 295 -3.06 -1.39 37.99
C PRO A 295 -2.79 0.12 38.08
N SER A 296 -2.26 0.63 39.18
CA SER A 296 -2.05 2.08 39.40
C SER A 296 -0.73 2.66 38.88
N TRP A 297 -0.01 1.94 38.02
CA TRP A 297 1.30 2.40 37.50
C TRP A 297 1.19 2.87 36.05
N PRO A 298 2.06 3.81 35.62
CA PRO A 298 2.17 4.17 34.21
C PRO A 298 2.55 2.95 33.36
N PRO A 299 2.27 2.97 32.05
CA PRO A 299 2.59 1.84 31.19
C PRO A 299 4.06 1.45 31.28
N THR A 300 4.32 0.18 31.59
CA THR A 300 5.67 -0.37 31.75
C THR A 300 6.12 -1.16 30.53
N TRP A 301 5.19 -1.53 29.65
CA TRP A 301 5.47 -2.19 28.39
C TRP A 301 4.33 -2.04 27.39
N GLY A 302 4.57 -2.43 26.15
CA GLY A 302 3.58 -2.42 25.08
C GLY A 302 4.10 -3.10 23.82
N PHE A 303 3.34 -2.99 22.74
CA PHE A 303 3.77 -3.46 21.43
C PHE A 303 3.10 -2.66 20.32
N ASP A 304 3.69 -2.68 19.13
CA ASP A 304 3.08 -2.06 17.96
C ASP A 304 2.78 -3.13 16.90
N PRO A 305 1.51 -3.34 16.49
CA PRO A 305 1.21 -4.28 15.41
C PRO A 305 1.89 -3.88 14.09
N GLU A 306 2.24 -2.60 13.96
CA GLU A 306 2.97 -2.00 12.84
C GLU A 306 4.47 -1.83 13.10
N GLY A 307 4.98 -2.45 14.18
CA GLY A 307 6.35 -2.42 14.66
C GLY A 307 7.41 -2.94 13.68
N LEU A 308 8.68 -2.86 14.07
CA LEU A 308 9.81 -3.20 13.20
C LEU A 308 9.82 -4.70 12.86
N VAL A 309 9.62 -5.55 13.88
CA VAL A 309 9.66 -7.02 13.73
C VAL A 309 8.58 -7.50 12.77
N THR A 310 7.35 -7.05 12.99
CA THR A 310 6.19 -7.41 12.18
C THR A 310 6.26 -6.77 10.77
N THR A 311 6.96 -5.64 10.62
CA THR A 311 7.27 -5.04 9.30
C THR A 311 8.18 -5.94 8.47
N CYS A 312 9.13 -6.67 9.07
CA CYS A 312 9.98 -7.63 8.36
C CYS A 312 9.14 -8.75 7.70
N SER A 313 8.14 -9.28 8.42
CA SER A 313 7.19 -10.26 7.88
C SER A 313 6.27 -9.66 6.80
N ALA A 314 5.84 -8.40 6.97
CA ALA A 314 4.98 -7.69 6.03
C ALA A 314 5.62 -7.40 4.66
N VAL A 315 6.96 -7.53 4.53
CA VAL A 315 7.65 -7.44 3.22
C VAL A 315 7.14 -8.50 2.24
N LEU A 316 6.75 -9.67 2.73
CA LEU A 316 6.40 -10.82 1.91
C LEU A 316 5.21 -10.54 0.96
N PRO A 317 4.05 -10.03 1.41
CA PRO A 317 2.96 -9.67 0.49
C PRO A 317 3.33 -8.62 -0.56
N MET A 318 4.14 -7.63 -0.20
CA MET A 318 4.63 -6.65 -1.18
C MET A 318 5.53 -7.31 -2.23
N ALA A 319 6.39 -8.26 -1.83
CA ALA A 319 7.23 -9.02 -2.74
C ALA A 319 6.41 -9.90 -3.71
N PHE A 320 5.34 -10.55 -3.24
CA PHE A 320 4.41 -11.27 -4.11
C PHE A 320 3.71 -10.34 -5.11
N GLY A 321 3.22 -9.19 -4.66
CA GLY A 321 2.64 -8.20 -5.58
C GLY A 321 3.63 -7.72 -6.64
N LEU A 322 4.88 -7.45 -6.22
CA LEU A 322 5.97 -7.09 -7.13
C LEU A 322 6.25 -8.20 -8.16
N HIS A 323 6.17 -9.47 -7.76
CA HIS A 323 6.28 -10.62 -8.65
C HIS A 323 5.16 -10.70 -9.68
N ILE A 324 3.91 -10.52 -9.24
CA ILE A 324 2.73 -10.51 -10.10
C ILE A 324 2.87 -9.46 -11.20
N GLY A 325 3.25 -8.24 -10.84
CA GLY A 325 3.46 -7.17 -11.80
C GLY A 325 4.68 -7.35 -12.71
N PHE A 326 5.75 -8.02 -12.23
CA PHE A 326 6.87 -8.43 -13.08
C PHE A 326 6.44 -9.46 -14.13
N VAL A 327 5.70 -10.50 -13.74
CA VAL A 327 5.20 -11.54 -14.65
C VAL A 327 4.38 -10.92 -15.79
N TRP A 328 3.49 -9.97 -15.48
CA TRP A 328 2.71 -9.25 -16.49
C TRP A 328 3.59 -8.50 -17.50
N ARG A 329 4.64 -7.82 -17.05
CA ARG A 329 5.56 -7.09 -17.94
C ARG A 329 6.42 -8.01 -18.80
N ALA A 330 6.91 -9.09 -18.19
CA ALA A 330 7.89 -9.98 -18.80
C ALA A 330 7.24 -10.88 -19.87
N LEU A 331 6.09 -11.49 -19.55
CA LEU A 331 5.46 -12.47 -20.42
C LEU A 331 4.71 -11.86 -21.60
N ARG A 332 4.01 -10.72 -21.39
CA ARG A 332 3.14 -10.05 -22.38
C ARG A 332 2.05 -10.91 -23.04
N ASP A 333 1.95 -12.19 -22.69
CA ASP A 333 0.94 -13.14 -23.08
C ASP A 333 -0.07 -13.27 -21.94
N VAL A 334 -1.31 -12.83 -22.19
CA VAL A 334 -2.37 -12.79 -21.19
C VAL A 334 -2.69 -14.19 -20.63
N GLN A 335 -2.68 -15.23 -21.46
CA GLN A 335 -3.02 -16.58 -21.03
C GLN A 335 -1.95 -17.14 -20.09
N LYS A 336 -0.68 -16.96 -20.44
CA LYS A 336 0.44 -17.40 -19.59
C LYS A 336 0.51 -16.62 -18.28
N VAL A 337 0.25 -15.31 -18.33
CA VAL A 337 0.17 -14.45 -17.13
C VAL A 337 -0.93 -14.94 -16.20
N LEU A 338 -2.15 -15.13 -16.72
CA LEU A 338 -3.28 -15.61 -15.93
C LEU A 338 -3.04 -17.02 -15.37
N LEU A 339 -2.51 -17.94 -16.17
CA LEU A 339 -2.17 -19.28 -15.70
C LEU A 339 -1.17 -19.22 -14.54
N HIS A 340 -0.12 -18.42 -14.66
CA HIS A 340 0.86 -18.23 -13.59
C HIS A 340 0.21 -17.66 -12.33
N TRP A 341 -0.59 -16.61 -12.45
CA TRP A 341 -1.24 -15.98 -11.29
C TRP A 341 -2.25 -16.88 -10.61
N LEU A 342 -3.04 -17.65 -11.37
CA LEU A 342 -4.02 -18.59 -10.84
C LEU A 342 -3.35 -19.76 -10.14
N VAL A 343 -2.35 -20.39 -10.77
CA VAL A 343 -1.59 -21.49 -10.15
C VAL A 343 -0.91 -21.01 -8.87
N LEU A 344 -0.30 -19.83 -8.89
CA LEU A 344 0.32 -19.25 -7.72
C LEU A 344 -0.71 -18.94 -6.62
N GLY A 345 -1.84 -18.33 -6.98
CA GLY A 345 -2.90 -17.97 -6.05
C GLY A 345 -3.50 -19.18 -5.34
N VAL A 346 -3.83 -20.24 -6.11
CA VAL A 346 -4.33 -21.51 -5.57
C VAL A 346 -3.28 -22.19 -4.70
N ALA A 347 -2.03 -22.29 -5.17
CA ALA A 347 -0.95 -22.93 -4.41
C ALA A 347 -0.68 -22.24 -3.08
N LEU A 348 -0.61 -20.90 -3.05
CA LEU A 348 -0.41 -20.13 -1.83
C LEU A 348 -1.59 -20.27 -0.87
N THR A 349 -2.82 -20.21 -1.38
CA THR A 349 -4.04 -20.37 -0.56
C THR A 349 -4.09 -21.77 0.06
N ALA A 350 -3.88 -22.82 -0.74
CA ALA A 350 -3.89 -24.20 -0.27
C ALA A 350 -2.76 -24.46 0.75
N PHE A 351 -1.54 -24.00 0.45
CA PHE A 351 -0.40 -24.15 1.35
C PHE A 351 -0.61 -23.39 2.66
N ALA A 352 -1.14 -22.17 2.60
CA ALA A 352 -1.44 -21.38 3.80
C ALA A 352 -2.54 -22.00 4.66
N SER A 353 -3.59 -22.55 4.06
CA SER A 353 -4.65 -23.27 4.79
C SER A 353 -4.09 -24.51 5.50
N VAL A 354 -3.19 -25.27 4.86
CA VAL A 354 -2.50 -26.40 5.50
C VAL A 354 -1.57 -25.91 6.61
N LEU A 355 -0.77 -24.86 6.37
CA LEU A 355 0.13 -24.28 7.37
C LEU A 355 -0.64 -23.75 8.59
N SER A 356 -1.89 -23.31 8.41
CA SER A 356 -2.72 -22.76 9.48
C SER A 356 -3.03 -23.75 10.60
N ILE A 357 -2.86 -25.05 10.35
CA ILE A 357 -2.99 -26.12 11.36
C ILE A 357 -1.91 -25.99 12.45
N TRP A 358 -0.68 -25.59 12.08
CA TRP A 358 0.44 -25.46 13.03
C TRP A 358 0.72 -24.02 13.43
N VAL A 359 0.52 -23.08 12.49
CA VAL A 359 0.75 -21.66 12.72
C VAL A 359 -0.56 -20.93 12.51
N PRO A 360 -1.27 -20.54 13.58
CA PRO A 360 -2.55 -19.85 13.46
C PRO A 360 -2.48 -18.61 12.56
N LEU A 361 -3.60 -18.32 11.90
CA LEU A 361 -3.77 -17.09 11.12
C LEU A 361 -3.81 -15.92 12.10
N ASN A 362 -2.75 -15.10 12.11
CA ASN A 362 -2.62 -14.01 13.06
C ASN A 362 -2.08 -12.76 12.37
N LYS A 363 -2.94 -11.75 12.26
CA LYS A 363 -2.62 -10.45 11.65
C LYS A 363 -1.62 -9.66 12.49
N ARG A 364 -1.78 -9.62 13.81
CA ARG A 364 -0.96 -8.80 14.71
C ARG A 364 0.52 -9.19 14.62
N LEU A 365 0.78 -10.49 14.54
CA LEU A 365 2.13 -11.06 14.41
C LEU A 365 2.62 -11.17 12.96
N TRP A 366 1.77 -10.89 11.98
CA TRP A 366 2.06 -11.15 10.56
C TRP A 366 2.52 -12.59 10.33
N SER A 367 1.74 -13.55 10.86
CA SER A 367 2.11 -14.96 10.79
C SER A 367 2.31 -15.41 9.34
N PRO A 368 3.22 -16.37 9.07
CA PRO A 368 3.48 -16.82 7.71
C PRO A 368 2.24 -17.42 7.04
N SER A 369 1.39 -18.14 7.79
CA SER A 369 0.11 -18.66 7.29
C SER A 369 -0.82 -17.53 6.86
N TYR A 370 -0.98 -16.48 7.68
CA TYR A 370 -1.80 -15.31 7.35
C TYR A 370 -1.26 -14.57 6.12
N SER A 371 0.06 -14.29 6.09
CA SER A 371 0.69 -13.57 5.00
C SER A 371 0.53 -14.29 3.65
N LEU A 372 0.77 -15.60 3.62
CA LEU A 372 0.65 -16.42 2.40
C LEU A 372 -0.81 -16.56 1.94
N LEU A 373 -1.75 -16.73 2.87
CA LEU A 373 -3.17 -16.79 2.55
C LEU A 373 -3.63 -15.50 1.88
N MET A 374 -3.27 -14.35 2.44
CA MET A 374 -3.61 -13.04 1.88
C MET A 374 -3.00 -12.82 0.50
N CYS A 375 -1.76 -13.27 0.27
CA CYS A 375 -1.13 -13.22 -1.05
C CYS A 375 -1.87 -14.07 -2.08
N GLY A 376 -2.30 -15.27 -1.69
CA GLY A 376 -3.06 -16.19 -2.54
C GLY A 376 -4.41 -15.60 -2.93
N LEU A 377 -5.18 -15.14 -1.94
CA LEU A 377 -6.50 -14.52 -2.17
C LEU A 377 -6.40 -13.24 -3.00
N ALA A 378 -5.42 -12.36 -2.72
CA ALA A 378 -5.19 -11.16 -3.51
C ALA A 378 -4.88 -11.49 -4.99
N ALA A 379 -4.04 -12.50 -5.25
CA ALA A 379 -3.72 -12.94 -6.60
C ALA A 379 -4.93 -13.52 -7.35
N LEU A 380 -5.78 -14.29 -6.67
CA LEU A 380 -7.01 -14.85 -7.26
C LEU A 380 -8.04 -13.76 -7.60
N ILE A 381 -8.31 -12.86 -6.64
CA ILE A 381 -9.23 -11.73 -6.83
C ILE A 381 -8.72 -10.82 -7.95
N TYR A 382 -7.43 -10.51 -7.95
CA TYR A 382 -6.83 -9.68 -9.00
C TYR A 382 -6.86 -10.36 -10.36
N SER A 383 -6.67 -11.68 -10.45
CA SER A 383 -6.75 -12.42 -11.72
C SER A 383 -8.15 -12.30 -12.33
N GLY A 384 -9.20 -12.42 -11.50
CA GLY A 384 -10.58 -12.20 -11.93
C GLY A 384 -10.82 -10.77 -12.41
N LEU A 385 -10.40 -9.77 -11.63
CA LEU A 385 -10.52 -8.36 -11.99
C LEU A 385 -9.76 -8.02 -13.27
N PHE A 386 -8.52 -8.51 -13.42
CA PHE A 386 -7.70 -8.30 -14.60
C PHE A 386 -8.35 -8.90 -15.85
N LEU A 387 -8.87 -10.12 -15.77
CA LEU A 387 -9.58 -10.77 -16.88
C LEU A 387 -10.82 -9.99 -17.31
N VAL A 388 -11.61 -9.50 -16.34
CA VAL A 388 -12.86 -8.78 -16.60
C VAL A 388 -12.59 -7.36 -17.12
N VAL A 389 -11.55 -6.66 -16.64
CA VAL A 389 -11.38 -5.22 -16.84
C VAL A 389 -10.29 -4.86 -17.84
N ASP A 390 -9.15 -5.54 -17.79
CA ASP A 390 -7.94 -5.21 -18.55
C ASP A 390 -7.71 -6.19 -19.72
N ALA A 391 -8.11 -7.46 -19.57
CA ALA A 391 -7.88 -8.55 -20.53
C ALA A 391 -9.18 -9.07 -21.18
N SER A 392 -10.24 -8.26 -21.23
CA SER A 392 -11.55 -8.66 -21.75
C SER A 392 -11.55 -9.06 -23.23
N ALA A 393 -10.52 -8.68 -23.99
CA ALA A 393 -10.35 -9.09 -25.38
C ALA A 393 -10.21 -10.62 -25.55
N VAL A 394 -9.69 -11.32 -24.53
CA VAL A 394 -9.50 -12.79 -24.53
C VAL A 394 -10.81 -13.53 -24.23
N LEU A 395 -11.83 -12.84 -23.70
CA LEU A 395 -13.11 -13.45 -23.36
C LEU A 395 -13.99 -13.73 -24.60
N PRO A 396 -14.83 -14.79 -24.55
CA PRO A 396 -15.87 -15.05 -25.53
C PRO A 396 -16.81 -13.84 -25.74
N ALA A 397 -17.42 -13.73 -26.93
CA ALA A 397 -18.25 -12.58 -27.29
C ALA A 397 -19.43 -12.31 -26.35
N SER A 398 -20.03 -13.36 -25.76
CA SER A 398 -21.07 -13.26 -24.72
C SER A 398 -20.56 -12.56 -23.46
N LEU A 399 -19.39 -12.97 -22.97
CA LEU A 399 -18.76 -12.42 -21.77
C LEU A 399 -18.14 -11.03 -21.97
N ARG A 400 -17.81 -10.64 -23.22
CA ARG A 400 -17.36 -9.27 -23.51
C ARG A 400 -18.43 -8.21 -23.26
N ARG A 401 -19.72 -8.54 -23.45
CA ARG A 401 -20.82 -7.64 -23.08
C ARG A 401 -20.89 -7.47 -21.56
N PHE A 402 -20.82 -8.58 -20.82
CA PHE A 402 -20.77 -8.58 -19.36
C PHE A 402 -19.57 -7.78 -18.83
N SER A 403 -18.38 -7.98 -19.38
CA SER A 403 -17.17 -7.25 -18.99
C SER A 403 -17.31 -5.72 -19.12
N ARG A 404 -17.94 -5.23 -20.21
CA ARG A 404 -18.19 -3.79 -20.38
C ARG A 404 -19.15 -3.25 -19.31
N TRP A 405 -20.19 -3.99 -18.99
CA TRP A 405 -21.14 -3.64 -17.94
C TRP A 405 -20.49 -3.70 -16.54
N ALA A 406 -19.74 -4.76 -16.24
CA ALA A 406 -18.99 -4.90 -14.99
C ALA A 406 -17.98 -3.77 -14.82
N LYS A 407 -17.26 -3.39 -15.88
CA LYS A 407 -16.32 -2.24 -15.86
C LYS A 407 -17.04 -0.93 -15.57
N ALA A 408 -18.24 -0.71 -16.10
CA ALA A 408 -19.03 0.47 -15.81
C ALA A 408 -19.46 0.50 -14.33
N ILE A 409 -19.94 -0.63 -13.79
CA ILE A 409 -20.35 -0.75 -12.38
C ILE A 409 -19.16 -0.60 -11.42
N LEU A 410 -17.99 -1.13 -11.77
CA LEU A 410 -16.79 -1.07 -10.93
C LEU A 410 -16.00 0.25 -11.10
N SER A 411 -16.40 1.12 -12.03
CA SER A 411 -15.72 2.41 -12.26
C SER A 411 -15.64 3.33 -11.03
N PRO A 412 -16.62 3.37 -10.10
CA PRO A 412 -16.48 4.08 -8.84
C PRO A 412 -15.26 3.63 -8.02
N LEU A 413 -14.99 2.32 -7.98
CA LEU A 413 -13.83 1.76 -7.29
C LEU A 413 -12.53 2.18 -7.98
N GLN A 414 -12.52 2.29 -9.30
CA GLN A 414 -11.38 2.87 -10.01
C GLN A 414 -11.12 4.29 -9.48
N TRP A 415 -12.12 5.17 -9.46
CA TRP A 415 -11.95 6.56 -9.04
C TRP A 415 -11.37 6.68 -7.63
N LEU A 416 -11.90 5.90 -6.68
CA LEU A 416 -11.37 5.82 -5.32
C LEU A 416 -9.89 5.36 -5.31
N GLY A 417 -9.56 4.32 -6.07
CA GLY A 417 -8.20 3.78 -6.11
C GLY A 417 -7.17 4.68 -6.79
N GLU A 418 -7.57 5.49 -7.76
CA GLU A 418 -6.69 6.47 -8.42
C GLU A 418 -6.29 7.63 -7.51
N ASN A 419 -7.11 7.93 -6.50
CA ASN A 419 -6.91 8.99 -5.49
C ASN A 419 -6.87 8.45 -4.05
N CYS A 420 -6.48 7.19 -3.86
CA CYS A 420 -6.49 6.50 -2.57
C CYS A 420 -5.78 7.24 -1.43
N ILE A 421 -4.67 7.94 -1.69
CA ILE A 421 -3.94 8.70 -0.66
C ILE A 421 -4.76 9.91 -0.21
N LEU A 422 -5.45 10.59 -1.14
CA LEU A 422 -6.36 11.69 -0.80
C LEU A 422 -7.45 11.23 0.12
N PHE A 423 -8.10 10.16 -0.33
CA PHE A 423 -9.17 9.53 0.40
C PHE A 423 -8.70 9.10 1.78
N PHE A 424 -7.55 8.42 1.90
CA PHE A 424 -6.97 7.99 3.17
C PHE A 424 -6.69 9.16 4.13
N VAL A 425 -5.99 10.20 3.67
CA VAL A 425 -5.58 11.34 4.52
C VAL A 425 -6.77 12.17 5.00
N LEU A 426 -7.80 12.31 4.15
CA LEU A 426 -8.94 13.16 4.47
C LEU A 426 -10.07 12.40 5.17
N SER A 427 -10.25 11.11 4.90
CA SER A 427 -11.41 10.34 5.36
C SER A 427 -11.20 9.50 6.62
N ASP A 428 -10.01 8.97 6.89
CA ASP A 428 -9.78 7.99 7.97
C ASP A 428 -9.90 8.63 9.38
N CYS A 429 -9.95 7.84 10.47
CA CYS A 429 -10.30 8.16 11.87
C CYS A 429 -9.41 9.18 12.64
N CYS A 430 -8.58 9.94 11.94
CA CYS A 430 -7.90 11.16 12.41
C CYS A 430 -7.77 12.19 11.27
N GLY A 431 -8.58 12.02 10.25
CA GLY A 431 -8.51 12.69 8.98
C GLY A 431 -8.80 14.17 9.13
N VAL A 432 -8.19 14.97 8.27
CA VAL A 432 -8.34 16.42 8.30
C VAL A 432 -9.81 16.82 8.20
N LEU A 433 -10.63 16.07 7.46
CA LEU A 433 -12.06 16.37 7.33
C LEU A 433 -12.84 16.10 8.62
N ASP A 434 -12.68 14.92 9.22
CA ASP A 434 -13.35 14.59 10.50
C ASP A 434 -12.93 15.56 11.61
N LEU A 435 -11.63 15.88 11.70
CA LEU A 435 -11.10 16.91 12.58
C LEU A 435 -11.80 18.26 12.36
N LEU A 436 -11.88 18.73 11.12
CA LEU A 436 -12.51 20.02 10.79
C LEU A 436 -14.00 20.02 11.12
N LEU A 437 -14.72 18.94 10.82
CA LEU A 437 -16.16 18.83 11.07
C LEU A 437 -16.47 18.75 12.58
N ARG A 438 -15.71 17.96 13.35
CA ARG A 438 -15.87 17.87 14.82
C ARG A 438 -15.44 19.14 15.54
N SER A 439 -14.60 19.97 14.93
CA SER A 439 -14.21 21.28 15.48
C SER A 439 -15.36 22.29 15.49
N ILE A 440 -16.37 22.11 14.65
CA ILE A 440 -17.54 22.98 14.59
C ILE A 440 -18.52 22.54 15.68
N THR A 441 -18.58 23.29 16.78
CA THR A 441 -19.38 22.95 17.98
C THR A 441 -20.29 24.08 18.43
N TRP A 442 -21.38 23.75 19.12
CA TRP A 442 -22.29 24.75 19.71
C TRP A 442 -22.70 24.33 21.13
N GLY A 443 -21.90 24.78 22.10
CA GLY A 443 -22.14 24.55 23.52
C GLY A 443 -21.54 23.26 24.06
N LYS A 444 -21.69 23.06 25.38
CA LYS A 444 -21.14 21.90 26.12
C LYS A 444 -22.24 20.86 26.39
N PRO A 445 -21.91 19.56 26.47
CA PRO A 445 -20.61 18.94 26.23
C PRO A 445 -20.28 18.80 24.73
N TYR A 446 -19.01 19.03 24.37
CA TYR A 446 -18.56 19.06 22.96
C TYR A 446 -18.58 17.68 22.28
N THR A 447 -18.58 16.60 23.07
CA THR A 447 -18.73 15.22 22.59
C THR A 447 -20.04 14.99 21.83
N GLU A 448 -21.10 15.68 22.23
CA GLU A 448 -22.45 15.51 21.67
C GLU A 448 -22.89 16.70 20.81
N LYS A 449 -22.33 17.89 21.05
CA LYS A 449 -22.71 19.15 20.40
C LYS A 449 -21.70 19.60 19.35
N ASN A 450 -21.46 18.74 18.37
CA ASN A 450 -20.64 19.02 17.19
C ASN A 450 -21.37 18.62 15.90
N VAL A 451 -20.90 19.10 14.73
CA VAL A 451 -21.57 18.85 13.44
C VAL A 451 -21.75 17.37 13.14
N VAL A 452 -20.73 16.55 13.43
CA VAL A 452 -20.79 15.10 13.19
C VAL A 452 -21.83 14.44 14.08
N ALA A 453 -21.78 14.71 15.39
CA ALA A 453 -22.73 14.16 16.36
C ALA A 453 -24.17 14.63 16.09
N TRP A 454 -24.37 15.87 15.65
CA TRP A 454 -25.69 16.36 15.25
C TRP A 454 -26.22 15.66 14.00
N PHE A 455 -25.37 15.48 12.98
CA PHE A 455 -25.78 14.76 11.79
C PHE A 455 -26.16 13.31 12.13
N GLN A 456 -25.34 12.64 12.95
CA GLN A 456 -25.59 11.28 13.40
C GLN A 456 -26.85 11.16 14.27
N ASN A 457 -26.98 11.97 15.33
CA ASN A 457 -28.04 11.81 16.33
C ASN A 457 -29.35 12.50 15.94
N THR A 458 -29.30 13.63 15.23
CA THR A 458 -30.51 14.36 14.83
C THR A 458 -30.95 13.97 13.43
N VAL A 459 -30.07 14.06 12.43
CA VAL A 459 -30.47 13.78 11.04
C VAL A 459 -30.72 12.28 10.86
N LEU A 460 -29.73 11.43 11.11
CA LEU A 460 -29.88 9.98 10.86
C LEU A 460 -30.82 9.31 11.87
N MET A 461 -30.59 9.50 13.17
CA MET A 461 -31.35 8.76 14.18
C MET A 461 -32.79 9.29 14.37
N GLN A 462 -33.00 10.62 14.40
CA GLN A 462 -34.34 11.21 14.63
C GLN A 462 -35.12 11.45 13.33
N TRP A 463 -34.57 12.18 12.36
CA TRP A 463 -35.35 12.56 11.16
C TRP A 463 -35.62 11.38 10.24
N PHE A 464 -34.62 10.52 10.03
CA PHE A 464 -34.79 9.28 9.25
C PHE A 464 -35.29 8.10 10.09
N GLY A 465 -35.51 8.28 11.39
CA GLY A 465 -36.03 7.24 12.29
C GLY A 465 -35.14 6.01 12.43
N LEU A 466 -33.86 6.09 12.03
CA LEU A 466 -32.93 4.95 12.07
C LEU A 466 -32.58 4.53 13.50
N GLY A 467 -32.82 5.40 14.48
CA GLY A 467 -32.62 5.11 15.91
C GLY A 467 -33.77 4.37 16.58
N SER A 468 -34.90 4.15 15.89
CA SER A 468 -36.10 3.52 16.48
C SER A 468 -35.87 2.11 17.01
N SER A 469 -34.83 1.42 16.53
CA SER A 469 -34.46 0.06 16.93
C SER A 469 -33.34 0.01 17.98
N CYS A 470 -32.86 1.16 18.48
CA CYS A 470 -31.63 1.27 19.26
C CYS A 470 -31.83 2.12 20.52
N ALA A 471 -31.31 1.67 21.67
CA ALA A 471 -31.57 2.28 22.99
C ALA A 471 -30.71 3.53 23.32
N GLY A 472 -30.26 4.30 22.31
CA GLY A 472 -29.81 5.69 22.52
C GLY A 472 -28.38 6.07 22.10
N MET A 473 -27.51 5.13 21.69
CA MET A 473 -26.16 5.48 21.19
C MET A 473 -26.01 5.16 19.70
N TYR A 474 -25.56 6.15 18.92
CA TYR A 474 -25.30 6.00 17.48
C TYR A 474 -24.34 4.83 17.18
N ALA A 475 -23.26 4.68 17.96
CA ALA A 475 -22.24 3.65 17.77
C ALA A 475 -22.73 2.22 17.98
N GLU A 476 -23.91 2.03 18.57
CA GLU A 476 -24.56 0.73 18.76
C GLU A 476 -25.69 0.51 17.76
N CYS A 477 -25.98 1.51 16.92
CA CYS A 477 -27.10 1.47 16.00
C CYS A 477 -26.65 1.12 14.58
N GLY A 478 -26.59 -0.18 14.31
CA GLY A 478 -26.15 -0.74 13.03
C GLY A 478 -26.75 -0.07 11.79
N PRO A 479 -28.08 0.15 11.69
CA PRO A 479 -28.69 0.82 10.55
C PRO A 479 -28.19 2.26 10.34
N ALA A 480 -28.07 3.06 11.40
CA ALA A 480 -27.61 4.44 11.30
C ALA A 480 -26.12 4.52 10.93
N VAL A 481 -25.30 3.63 11.50
CA VAL A 481 -23.87 3.52 11.17
C VAL A 481 -23.69 3.12 9.71
N MET A 482 -24.43 2.10 9.24
CA MET A 482 -24.37 1.68 7.85
C MET A 482 -24.81 2.78 6.89
N THR A 483 -25.89 3.51 7.19
CA THR A 483 -26.32 4.64 6.36
C THR A 483 -25.25 5.73 6.31
N TYR A 484 -24.61 6.06 7.43
CA TYR A 484 -23.50 7.01 7.47
C TYR A 484 -22.33 6.56 6.59
N VAL A 485 -21.91 5.30 6.70
CA VAL A 485 -20.86 4.71 5.87
C VAL A 485 -21.18 4.82 4.38
N TRP A 486 -22.40 4.49 3.97
CA TRP A 486 -22.80 4.59 2.57
C TRP A 486 -22.80 6.03 2.06
N ILE A 487 -23.21 6.99 2.90
CA ILE A 487 -23.12 8.42 2.58
C ILE A 487 -21.66 8.84 2.38
N GLU A 488 -20.75 8.42 3.26
CA GLU A 488 -19.32 8.73 3.11
C GLU A 488 -18.71 8.08 1.86
N ILE A 489 -18.98 6.79 1.61
CA ILE A 489 -18.51 6.11 0.39
C ILE A 489 -19.02 6.86 -0.84
N LEU A 490 -20.30 7.23 -0.87
CA LEU A 490 -20.90 7.94 -2.01
C LEU A 490 -20.26 9.33 -2.20
N LEU A 491 -20.09 10.09 -1.11
CA LEU A 491 -19.41 11.38 -1.12
C LEU A 491 -18.02 11.26 -1.76
N TRP A 492 -17.22 10.30 -1.30
CA TRP A 492 -15.87 10.11 -1.80
C TRP A 492 -15.79 9.56 -3.21
N VAL A 493 -16.75 8.73 -3.62
CA VAL A 493 -16.92 8.32 -5.03
C VAL A 493 -17.18 9.55 -5.91
N ILE A 494 -18.06 10.46 -5.48
CA ILE A 494 -18.36 11.69 -6.23
C ILE A 494 -17.12 12.59 -6.30
N VAL A 495 -16.47 12.87 -5.17
CA VAL A 495 -15.26 13.71 -5.11
C VAL A 495 -14.15 13.13 -5.98
N CYS A 496 -13.82 11.85 -5.82
CA CYS A 496 -12.80 11.18 -6.62
C CYS A 496 -13.19 11.07 -8.10
N GLY A 497 -14.49 10.93 -8.40
CA GLY A 497 -15.02 10.92 -9.76
C GLY A 497 -14.87 12.28 -10.45
N VAL A 498 -15.10 13.39 -9.74
CA VAL A 498 -14.85 14.75 -10.25
C VAL A 498 -13.36 14.94 -10.52
N LEU A 499 -12.49 14.57 -9.58
CA LEU A 499 -11.04 14.65 -9.76
C LEU A 499 -10.55 13.79 -10.93
N HIS A 500 -11.10 12.58 -11.08
CA HIS A 500 -10.81 11.70 -12.22
C HIS A 500 -11.19 12.36 -13.55
N ARG A 501 -12.38 12.96 -13.65
CA ARG A 501 -12.82 13.70 -14.85
C ARG A 501 -11.94 14.90 -15.16
N GLN A 502 -11.41 15.55 -14.13
CA GLN A 502 -10.47 16.67 -14.26
C GLN A 502 -9.01 16.22 -14.51
N GLY A 503 -8.73 14.91 -14.44
CA GLY A 503 -7.37 14.37 -14.59
C GLY A 503 -6.42 14.70 -13.42
N ILE A 504 -6.98 15.03 -12.25
CA ILE A 504 -6.22 15.37 -11.04
C ILE A 504 -6.00 14.10 -10.22
N PHE A 505 -4.73 13.79 -9.95
CA PHE A 505 -4.33 12.61 -9.17
C PHE A 505 -3.34 13.00 -8.09
N TRP A 506 -3.73 12.85 -6.82
CA TRP A 506 -2.80 13.09 -5.72
C TRP A 506 -1.82 11.92 -5.59
N LYS A 507 -0.54 12.20 -5.85
CA LYS A 507 0.56 11.23 -5.77
C LYS A 507 1.65 11.78 -4.87
N ILE A 508 2.26 10.89 -4.09
CA ILE A 508 3.40 11.17 -3.20
C ILE A 508 4.70 10.75 -3.86
#